data_AF-A0AAE0FUP8-F1
#
_entry.id   AF-A0AAE0FUP8-F1
#
_cell.length_a   1.000
_cell.length_b   1.000
_cell.length_c   1.000
_cell.angle_alpha   90.00
_cell.angle_beta   90.00
_cell.angle_gamma   90.00
#
_symmetry.space_group_name_H-M   'P 1'
#
loop_
_entity.id
_entity.type
_entity.pdbx_description
1 polymer ?
#
loop_
_entity_poly.entity_id
_entity_poly.type
_entity_poly.pdbx_seq_one_letter_code
_entity_poly.pdbx_strand_id
1 'polypeptide(L)'
;MLCAAARSLQQAGGQLGRPLTTWTARRMPAVAHQWGTVHMAPHASLPLPSGGSSATTEAWPRLDRVVRLSHDDATGRGKGSEAQARSGVRRQAQRPILVRRAPGAAGVGNKWGTLADDLMKADAASLAPRLDAVLLKDWKSGDGLMALLKELRRRRAHADTCDSVFRWALGAPQVKVTISHYAILMSIMAKFMRLRRAFTLFDDMQKAGVKPNTVTYNTLIAACAKSGKHEKAMGVFEDMREAEVEADTITYNTLIAACAKVGKHEKAMGVFEDMREAGVEANTVTYNTLITACANAGKHEEAMGVFEDMREAGVKPDTVTYTLAINLLWCLAKYDSAVLEAERVFTNVLFKENGSTQLVYKLDLHDQTSGSAQSLVFIWLAKLAEHLPSHSTPGTELTIITGYGKHSKVLGASSVRAGVVDLLRTLESPFMTPSHNKGCLSAPIGEVQQWLKLIRAKSKADVGFVEGMLSILRQTHS
;
A
#
# COMPACT_ATOMS: atom_id res chain seq x y z
N MET A 1 -45.69 -14.03 -2.65
CA MET A 1 -45.54 -15.37 -2.01
C MET A 1 -44.25 -15.42 -1.18
N LEU A 2 -44.13 -14.64 -0.10
CA LEU A 2 -42.94 -14.66 0.79
C LEU A 2 -43.28 -14.80 2.29
N CYS A 3 -44.56 -15.04 2.63
CA CYS A 3 -45.01 -15.28 4.02
C CYS A 3 -45.33 -16.76 4.33
N ALA A 4 -44.90 -17.68 3.45
CA ALA A 4 -45.15 -19.12 3.54
C ALA A 4 -43.92 -19.95 3.93
N ALA A 5 -42.69 -19.45 3.69
CA ALA A 5 -41.45 -20.19 4.00
C ALA A 5 -41.08 -20.19 5.49
N ALA A 6 -41.53 -19.18 6.25
CA ALA A 6 -41.15 -18.99 7.67
C ALA A 6 -41.83 -19.96 8.66
N ARG A 7 -42.77 -20.82 8.22
CA ARG A 7 -43.54 -21.73 9.10
C ARG A 7 -43.09 -23.19 9.06
N SER A 8 -42.18 -23.57 8.16
CA SER A 8 -41.73 -24.97 8.02
C SER A 8 -40.47 -25.33 8.81
N LEU A 9 -39.83 -24.36 9.49
CA LEU A 9 -38.61 -24.57 10.29
C LEU A 9 -38.87 -24.75 11.80
N GLN A 10 -40.13 -24.78 12.23
CA GLN A 10 -40.51 -24.80 13.66
C GLN A 10 -41.02 -26.18 14.15
N GLN A 11 -40.88 -27.24 13.35
CA GLN A 11 -41.34 -28.61 13.69
C GLN A 11 -40.25 -29.70 13.72
N ALA A 12 -38.96 -29.33 13.66
CA ALA A 12 -37.84 -30.29 13.74
C ALA A 12 -36.92 -29.99 14.94
N GLY A 13 -37.46 -30.10 16.16
CA GLY A 13 -36.68 -30.10 17.39
C GLY A 13 -36.46 -31.52 17.91
N GLY A 14 -35.20 -31.99 17.97
CA GLY A 14 -34.90 -33.33 18.47
C GLY A 14 -33.41 -33.66 18.63
N GLN A 15 -32.93 -33.65 19.88
CA GLN A 15 -31.72 -34.31 20.40
C GLN A 15 -30.31 -33.80 20.00
N LEU A 16 -29.87 -32.78 20.76
CA LEU A 16 -28.70 -32.80 21.67
C LEU A 16 -27.29 -33.18 21.15
N GLY A 17 -26.35 -32.22 21.24
CA GLY A 17 -24.91 -32.43 20.96
C GLY A 17 -23.92 -31.39 21.50
N ARG A 18 -24.19 -30.76 22.66
CA ARG A 18 -23.33 -29.80 23.44
C ARG A 18 -22.83 -28.50 22.73
N PRO A 19 -23.07 -27.30 23.31
CA PRO A 19 -22.54 -26.03 22.80
C PRO A 19 -21.21 -25.62 23.48
N LEU A 20 -20.33 -24.94 22.72
CA LEU A 20 -19.16 -24.24 23.25
C LEU A 20 -19.51 -22.77 23.56
N THR A 21 -19.51 -22.48 24.86
CA THR A 21 -19.36 -21.20 25.58
C THR A 21 -19.70 -19.87 24.87
N THR A 22 -20.64 -19.15 25.48
CA THR A 22 -21.11 -17.79 25.18
C THR A 22 -20.06 -16.69 25.37
N TRP A 23 -20.02 -15.73 24.43
CA TRP A 23 -19.49 -14.39 24.70
C TRP A 23 -20.36 -13.67 25.74
N THR A 24 -19.81 -13.43 26.94
CA THR A 24 -20.50 -12.65 27.97
C THR A 24 -20.34 -11.16 27.73
N ALA A 25 -21.45 -10.44 27.47
CA ALA A 25 -21.45 -8.99 27.40
C ALA A 25 -20.96 -8.36 28.72
N ARG A 26 -19.82 -7.66 28.69
CA ARG A 26 -19.39 -6.77 29.77
C ARG A 26 -19.98 -5.38 29.57
N ARG A 27 -20.49 -4.81 30.67
CA ARG A 27 -21.15 -3.50 30.70
C ARG A 27 -20.17 -2.38 30.31
N MET A 28 -20.65 -1.46 29.46
CA MET A 28 -20.05 -0.14 29.29
C MET A 28 -20.00 0.63 30.63
N PRO A 29 -18.92 1.36 30.94
CA PRO A 29 -18.96 2.47 31.89
C PRO A 29 -19.53 3.71 31.16
N ALA A 30 -20.60 4.28 31.70
CA ALA A 30 -21.03 5.62 31.30
C ALA A 30 -20.08 6.65 31.95
N VAL A 31 -19.52 7.56 31.14
CA VAL A 31 -18.79 8.74 31.64
C VAL A 31 -19.45 9.98 31.05
N ALA A 32 -20.13 10.74 31.91
CA ALA A 32 -20.75 12.01 31.58
C ALA A 32 -20.04 13.16 32.32
N HIS A 33 -20.00 14.34 31.67
CA HIS A 33 -19.44 15.62 32.16
C HIS A 33 -17.91 15.64 32.34
N GLN A 34 -17.19 16.67 31.87
CA GLN A 34 -17.47 18.09 32.07
C GLN A 34 -17.28 18.96 30.82
N TRP A 35 -18.14 19.96 30.67
CA TRP A 35 -17.94 21.09 29.75
C TRP A 35 -17.07 22.14 30.44
N GLY A 36 -15.89 22.42 29.88
CA GLY A 36 -15.05 23.54 30.28
C GLY A 36 -15.33 24.77 29.41
N THR A 37 -16.16 25.70 29.91
CA THR A 37 -16.34 27.03 29.30
C THR A 37 -15.06 27.85 29.41
N VAL A 38 -14.34 28.04 28.31
CA VAL A 38 -13.25 29.04 28.24
C VAL A 38 -13.86 30.38 27.86
N HIS A 39 -13.77 31.35 28.79
CA HIS A 39 -14.20 32.72 28.56
C HIS A 39 -13.40 33.38 27.42
N MET A 40 -14.10 34.14 26.56
CA MET A 40 -13.43 35.13 25.72
C MET A 40 -12.88 36.28 26.58
N ALA A 41 -11.62 36.64 26.35
CA ALA A 41 -11.03 37.90 26.78
C ALA A 41 -11.01 38.90 25.60
N PRO A 42 -11.25 40.21 25.82
CA PRO A 42 -11.51 41.16 24.74
C PRO A 42 -10.25 41.70 24.07
N HIS A 43 -10.48 42.29 22.89
CA HIS A 43 -9.54 43.01 22.02
C HIS A 43 -8.39 43.76 22.72
N ALA A 44 -7.18 43.56 22.22
CA ALA A 44 -6.08 44.51 22.32
C ALA A 44 -5.82 45.15 20.94
N SER A 45 -6.21 46.42 20.78
CA SER A 45 -5.94 47.24 19.59
C SER A 45 -4.51 47.75 19.59
N LEU A 46 -3.81 47.77 18.44
CA LEU A 46 -2.60 48.59 18.15
C LEU A 46 -2.35 48.57 16.61
N PRO A 47 -1.52 49.46 16.01
CA PRO A 47 -2.05 50.55 15.20
C PRO A 47 -1.87 50.40 13.68
N LEU A 48 -2.63 51.21 12.93
CA LEU A 48 -2.47 51.43 11.49
C LEU A 48 -1.20 52.27 11.18
N PRO A 49 -0.36 51.84 10.22
CA PRO A 49 0.52 52.74 9.47
C PRO A 49 -0.21 53.30 8.24
N SER A 50 -0.19 54.61 8.09
CA SER A 50 -0.77 55.34 6.96
C SER A 50 0.11 55.30 5.70
N GLY A 51 -0.52 55.13 4.54
CA GLY A 51 -0.14 55.81 3.28
C GLY A 51 1.19 55.40 2.61
N GLY A 52 1.09 54.67 1.51
CA GLY A 52 2.23 54.40 0.62
C GLY A 52 1.79 53.72 -0.68
N SER A 53 1.34 54.50 -1.66
CA SER A 53 0.95 53.96 -2.97
C SER A 53 2.18 53.60 -3.81
N SER A 54 2.35 52.31 -4.11
CA SER A 54 3.04 51.90 -5.33
C SER A 54 2.34 50.68 -5.91
N ALA A 55 1.81 50.82 -7.12
CA ALA A 55 1.25 49.70 -7.86
C ALA A 55 2.38 48.75 -8.27
N THR A 56 2.54 47.65 -7.53
CA THR A 56 3.25 46.48 -8.01
C THR A 56 2.22 45.43 -8.34
N THR A 57 2.17 45.04 -9.61
CA THR A 57 1.26 44.00 -10.11
C THR A 57 1.71 42.66 -9.54
N GLU A 58 1.18 42.27 -8.38
CA GLU A 58 1.43 40.94 -7.81
C GLU A 58 0.89 39.88 -8.76
N ALA A 59 1.82 39.23 -9.48
CA ALA A 59 1.51 38.08 -10.30
C ALA A 59 1.09 36.91 -9.40
N TRP A 60 -0.19 36.55 -9.46
CA TRP A 60 -0.76 35.43 -8.72
C TRP A 60 0.08 34.15 -8.85
N PRO A 61 0.31 33.39 -7.75
CA PRO A 61 0.95 32.08 -7.83
C PRO A 61 0.15 31.15 -8.75
N ARG A 62 0.87 30.37 -9.58
CA ARG A 62 0.23 29.42 -10.53
C ARG A 62 -0.71 28.46 -9.80
N LEU A 63 -1.95 28.36 -10.27
CA LEU A 63 -3.07 27.57 -9.71
C LEU A 63 -2.93 26.04 -9.94
N ASP A 64 -1.74 25.49 -9.69
CA ASP A 64 -1.37 24.10 -9.99
C ASP A 64 -1.07 23.23 -8.76
N ARG A 65 -1.63 23.57 -7.59
CA ARG A 65 -1.53 22.73 -6.38
C ARG A 65 -2.39 21.46 -6.54
N VAL A 66 -1.72 20.30 -6.58
CA VAL A 66 -2.30 18.96 -6.52
C VAL A 66 -1.79 18.29 -5.25
N VAL A 67 -2.69 17.84 -4.37
CA VAL A 67 -2.31 17.06 -3.18
C VAL A 67 -2.58 15.59 -3.46
N ARG A 68 -1.49 14.79 -3.55
CA ARG A 68 -1.53 13.34 -3.67
C ARG A 68 -1.49 12.70 -2.28
N LEU A 69 -2.47 11.86 -1.98
CA LEU A 69 -2.48 11.00 -0.79
C LEU A 69 -1.64 9.74 -1.06
N SER A 70 -0.30 9.84 -1.01
CA SER A 70 0.58 8.68 -1.18
C SER A 70 0.49 7.73 0.02
N HIS A 71 0.59 6.43 -0.25
CA HIS A 71 1.12 5.50 0.73
C HIS A 71 2.64 5.74 0.83
N ASP A 72 3.08 6.49 1.84
CA ASP A 72 4.50 6.78 1.99
C ASP A 72 5.31 5.49 2.25
N ASP A 73 6.41 5.34 1.52
CA ASP A 73 7.29 4.16 1.48
C ASP A 73 7.96 3.90 2.86
N ALA A 74 7.23 3.26 3.77
CA ALA A 74 7.76 2.71 5.03
C ALA A 74 8.69 1.49 4.84
N THR A 75 9.37 1.38 3.68
CA THR A 75 10.55 0.54 3.50
C THR A 75 11.64 1.30 2.73
N GLY A 76 12.59 1.86 3.46
CA GLY A 76 13.64 2.72 2.88
C GLY A 76 14.46 2.04 1.78
N ARG A 77 14.25 2.48 0.53
CA ARG A 77 15.20 2.30 -0.60
C ARG A 77 15.22 3.55 -1.46
N GLY A 78 16.18 4.43 -1.19
CA GLY A 78 16.33 5.67 -1.93
C GLY A 78 16.47 5.45 -3.44
N LYS A 79 15.72 6.25 -4.21
CA LYS A 79 15.99 6.51 -5.63
C LYS A 79 16.57 7.91 -5.73
N GLY A 80 17.89 8.00 -5.84
CA GLY A 80 18.54 9.26 -6.25
C GLY A 80 18.21 9.55 -7.71
N SER A 81 17.75 10.77 -8.00
CA SER A 81 17.61 11.30 -9.35
C SER A 81 18.76 12.27 -9.64
N GLU A 82 19.72 11.86 -10.46
CA GLU A 82 20.76 12.75 -10.99
C GLU A 82 20.18 13.67 -12.06
N ALA A 83 20.32 14.99 -11.90
CA ALA A 83 20.03 15.96 -12.94
C ALA A 83 20.80 17.29 -12.74
N GLN A 84 21.98 17.41 -13.36
CA GLN A 84 22.66 18.66 -13.74
C GLN A 84 23.96 18.27 -14.46
N ALA A 85 24.57 19.04 -15.37
CA ALA A 85 24.20 20.11 -16.30
C ALA A 85 25.52 20.43 -17.03
N ARG A 86 25.50 20.78 -18.32
CA ARG A 86 26.73 21.11 -19.07
C ARG A 86 26.96 22.62 -19.11
N SER A 87 28.20 23.04 -18.85
CA SER A 87 28.83 24.21 -19.47
C SER A 87 30.34 23.90 -19.61
N GLY A 88 31.01 24.50 -20.58
CA GLY A 88 32.44 24.22 -20.82
C GLY A 88 33.19 25.46 -21.29
N VAL A 89 34.50 25.33 -21.48
CA VAL A 89 35.33 26.21 -22.33
C VAL A 89 36.58 25.43 -22.76
N ARG A 90 37.05 25.64 -24.00
CA ARG A 90 38.31 25.09 -24.56
C ARG A 90 39.47 26.07 -24.37
N ARG A 91 40.70 25.55 -24.21
CA ARG A 91 41.92 26.10 -24.86
C ARG A 91 42.89 24.98 -25.29
N GLN A 92 43.64 25.24 -26.36
CA GLN A 92 44.67 24.38 -26.96
C GLN A 92 45.88 24.21 -26.00
N ALA A 93 46.54 23.05 -25.84
CA ALA A 93 47.11 22.05 -26.75
C ALA A 93 48.60 22.30 -27.09
N GLN A 94 49.48 21.43 -26.56
CA GLN A 94 50.80 21.04 -27.09
C GLN A 94 51.16 19.64 -26.55
N ARG A 95 51.83 18.81 -27.36
CA ARG A 95 52.37 17.47 -27.03
C ARG A 95 53.83 17.44 -27.52
N PRO A 96 54.79 16.86 -26.76
CA PRO A 96 55.10 15.42 -26.80
C PRO A 96 55.23 14.80 -25.37
N ILE A 97 55.45 13.50 -25.10
CA ILE A 97 55.21 12.22 -25.82
C ILE A 97 54.97 11.09 -24.75
N LEU A 98 54.72 9.85 -25.20
CA LEU A 98 54.56 8.59 -24.43
C LEU A 98 54.85 8.56 -22.90
N VAL A 99 53.78 8.72 -22.11
CA VAL A 99 53.38 7.72 -21.08
C VAL A 99 51.87 7.55 -21.16
N ARG A 100 51.37 6.34 -21.40
CA ARG A 100 49.93 6.09 -21.61
C ARG A 100 49.18 5.96 -20.29
N ARG A 101 48.95 7.10 -19.62
CA ARG A 101 48.05 7.21 -18.45
C ARG A 101 46.60 7.02 -18.90
N ALA A 102 45.88 6.05 -18.31
CA ALA A 102 44.47 5.78 -18.59
C ALA A 102 43.53 6.66 -17.72
N PRO A 103 42.29 6.95 -18.15
CA PRO A 103 41.47 8.02 -17.57
C PRO A 103 40.79 7.65 -16.25
N GLY A 104 40.42 8.66 -15.48
CA GLY A 104 39.97 8.52 -14.10
C GLY A 104 38.58 7.93 -13.89
N ALA A 105 38.49 7.03 -12.92
CA ALA A 105 37.45 6.95 -11.90
C ALA A 105 35.97 7.01 -12.35
N ALA A 106 35.57 6.10 -13.23
CA ALA A 106 34.20 5.59 -13.25
C ALA A 106 34.22 4.05 -13.14
N GLY A 107 33.70 3.50 -12.05
CA GLY A 107 33.38 2.07 -11.93
C GLY A 107 34.56 1.09 -11.77
N VAL A 108 35.37 1.21 -10.70
CA VAL A 108 36.13 0.05 -10.22
C VAL A 108 35.16 -0.90 -9.51
N GLY A 109 34.66 -1.89 -10.24
CA GLY A 109 33.80 -2.92 -9.69
C GLY A 109 34.52 -3.76 -8.62
N ASN A 110 33.83 -4.08 -7.53
CA ASN A 110 34.17 -5.21 -6.66
C ASN A 110 34.47 -6.45 -7.54
N LYS A 111 35.49 -7.25 -7.22
CA LYS A 111 35.88 -8.47 -7.98
C LYS A 111 34.69 -9.39 -8.28
N TRP A 112 33.76 -9.52 -7.35
CA TRP A 112 32.52 -10.30 -7.51
C TRP A 112 31.56 -9.71 -8.54
N GLY A 113 31.59 -8.39 -8.74
CA GLY A 113 30.82 -7.68 -9.76
C GLY A 113 31.34 -7.92 -11.17
N THR A 114 32.66 -7.87 -11.36
CA THR A 114 33.30 -8.22 -12.64
C THR A 114 33.02 -9.69 -12.99
N LEU A 115 33.23 -10.60 -12.03
CA LEU A 115 32.91 -12.02 -12.21
C LEU A 115 31.42 -12.22 -12.54
N ALA A 116 30.50 -11.55 -11.83
CA ALA A 116 29.08 -11.64 -12.13
C ALA A 116 28.73 -11.15 -13.55
N ASP A 117 29.36 -10.08 -14.05
CA ASP A 117 29.14 -9.59 -15.42
C ASP A 117 29.65 -10.55 -16.49
N ASP A 118 30.75 -11.26 -16.22
CA ASP A 118 31.29 -12.29 -17.11
C ASP A 118 30.41 -13.55 -17.09
N LEU A 119 30.00 -14.02 -15.92
CA LEU A 119 29.14 -15.20 -15.77
C LEU A 119 27.73 -15.00 -16.32
N MET A 120 27.20 -13.77 -16.34
CA MET A 120 25.92 -13.45 -17.00
C MET A 120 25.99 -13.44 -18.53
N LYS A 121 27.19 -13.37 -19.11
CA LYS A 121 27.44 -13.43 -20.58
C LYS A 121 27.98 -14.78 -21.03
N ALA A 122 28.52 -15.58 -20.11
CA ALA A 122 29.04 -16.90 -20.37
C ALA A 122 27.92 -17.89 -20.73
N ASP A 123 28.27 -18.86 -21.57
CA ASP A 123 27.50 -20.09 -21.72
C ASP A 123 27.68 -21.00 -20.49
N ALA A 124 26.85 -22.04 -20.39
CA ALA A 124 26.92 -22.97 -19.26
C ALA A 124 28.25 -23.76 -19.22
N ALA A 125 28.90 -23.98 -20.38
CA ALA A 125 30.12 -24.75 -20.49
C ALA A 125 31.38 -23.97 -20.03
N SER A 126 31.51 -22.68 -20.35
CA SER A 126 32.65 -21.86 -19.90
C SER A 126 32.53 -21.36 -18.45
N LEU A 127 31.47 -21.75 -17.74
CA LEU A 127 31.13 -21.23 -16.42
C LEU A 127 32.04 -21.79 -15.30
N ALA A 128 32.34 -23.09 -15.31
CA ALA A 128 33.19 -23.72 -14.29
C ALA A 128 34.66 -23.24 -14.33
N PRO A 129 35.36 -23.20 -15.49
CA PRO A 129 36.76 -22.72 -15.54
C PRO A 129 36.93 -21.27 -15.04
N ARG A 130 35.90 -20.42 -15.21
CA ARG A 130 35.89 -19.04 -14.71
C ARG A 130 35.76 -18.96 -13.19
N LEU A 131 35.09 -19.92 -12.56
CA LEU A 131 34.97 -20.03 -11.10
C LEU A 131 36.23 -20.65 -10.48
N ASP A 132 36.81 -21.65 -11.15
CA ASP A 132 38.06 -22.30 -10.72
C ASP A 132 39.28 -21.36 -10.79
N ALA A 133 39.25 -20.35 -11.66
CA ALA A 133 40.28 -19.31 -11.76
C ALA A 133 40.33 -18.32 -10.57
N VAL A 134 39.36 -18.37 -9.66
CA VAL A 134 39.30 -17.49 -8.47
C VAL A 134 40.08 -18.09 -7.30
N LEU A 135 40.72 -17.24 -6.49
CA LEU A 135 41.61 -17.64 -5.40
C LEU A 135 40.93 -18.61 -4.41
N LEU A 136 41.57 -19.77 -4.19
CA LEU A 136 41.12 -20.83 -3.28
C LEU A 136 40.72 -20.35 -1.87
N LYS A 137 41.36 -19.30 -1.35
CA LYS A 137 41.05 -18.71 -0.04
C LYS A 137 39.64 -18.11 0.02
N ASP A 138 39.13 -17.55 -1.07
CA ASP A 138 37.79 -16.96 -1.14
C ASP A 138 36.66 -18.02 -1.07
N TRP A 139 36.97 -19.25 -1.48
CA TRP A 139 36.01 -20.36 -1.53
C TRP A 139 35.93 -21.16 -0.22
N LYS A 140 37.05 -21.33 0.49
CA LYS A 140 37.13 -22.15 1.70
C LYS A 140 36.25 -21.68 2.86
N SER A 141 35.99 -20.38 3.00
CA SER A 141 35.06 -19.87 4.03
C SER A 141 33.59 -19.87 3.59
N GLY A 142 33.32 -20.01 2.30
CA GLY A 142 32.00 -19.80 1.69
C GLY A 142 31.67 -18.32 1.43
N ASP A 143 32.36 -17.35 2.04
CA ASP A 143 32.02 -15.93 1.90
C ASP A 143 32.08 -15.43 0.45
N GLY A 144 33.01 -15.96 -0.36
CA GLY A 144 33.10 -15.64 -1.78
C GLY A 144 31.88 -16.11 -2.57
N LEU A 145 31.36 -17.31 -2.27
CA LEU A 145 30.13 -17.83 -2.88
C LEU A 145 28.93 -16.98 -2.46
N MET A 146 28.81 -16.61 -1.18
CA MET A 146 27.73 -15.74 -0.72
C MET A 146 27.80 -14.34 -1.33
N ALA A 147 29.00 -13.78 -1.48
CA ALA A 147 29.21 -12.48 -2.13
C ALA A 147 28.82 -12.52 -3.62
N LEU A 148 29.23 -13.56 -4.35
CA LEU A 148 28.87 -13.76 -5.75
C LEU A 148 27.35 -13.95 -5.93
N LEU A 149 26.70 -14.80 -5.13
CA LEU A 149 25.25 -15.01 -5.20
C LEU A 149 24.46 -13.74 -4.83
N LYS A 150 24.92 -12.96 -3.85
CA LYS A 150 24.34 -11.63 -3.54
C LYS A 150 24.46 -10.67 -4.72
N GLU A 151 25.60 -10.66 -5.40
CA GLU A 151 25.88 -9.76 -6.53
C GLU A 151 25.09 -10.15 -7.78
N LEU A 152 25.02 -11.45 -8.13
CA LEU A 152 24.14 -11.98 -9.18
C LEU A 152 22.66 -11.63 -8.90
N ARG A 153 22.21 -11.78 -7.65
CA ARG A 153 20.86 -11.39 -7.23
C ARG A 153 20.62 -9.88 -7.35
N ARG A 154 21.62 -9.05 -7.03
CA ARG A 154 21.58 -7.58 -7.18
C ARG A 154 21.47 -7.16 -8.64
N ARG A 155 22.26 -7.78 -9.52
CA ARG A 155 22.26 -7.55 -10.98
C ARG A 155 21.08 -8.17 -11.73
N ARG A 156 20.24 -8.96 -11.03
CA ARG A 156 19.09 -9.70 -11.60
C ARG A 156 19.52 -10.73 -12.67
N ALA A 157 20.64 -11.41 -12.43
CA ALA A 157 21.11 -12.52 -13.27
C ALA A 157 20.01 -13.57 -13.49
N HIS A 158 20.08 -14.29 -14.60
CA HIS A 158 19.11 -15.35 -14.89
C HIS A 158 19.18 -16.47 -13.84
N ALA A 159 18.04 -17.10 -13.56
CA ALA A 159 17.98 -18.17 -12.56
C ALA A 159 18.92 -19.34 -12.91
N ASP A 160 19.10 -19.67 -14.20
CA ASP A 160 20.04 -20.70 -14.65
C ASP A 160 21.49 -20.39 -14.28
N THR A 161 21.94 -19.15 -14.45
CA THR A 161 23.30 -18.74 -14.08
C THR A 161 23.55 -18.99 -12.59
N CYS A 162 22.60 -18.60 -11.74
CA CYS A 162 22.67 -18.83 -10.29
C CYS A 162 22.63 -20.32 -9.92
N ASP A 163 21.81 -21.12 -10.60
CA ASP A 163 21.71 -22.57 -10.41
C ASP A 163 23.01 -23.28 -10.80
N SER A 164 23.61 -22.90 -11.93
CA SER A 164 24.86 -23.49 -12.43
C SER A 164 26.06 -23.14 -11.56
N VAL A 165 26.17 -21.89 -11.07
CA VAL A 165 27.18 -21.51 -10.06
C VAL A 165 27.05 -22.36 -8.80
N PHE A 166 25.82 -22.65 -8.36
CA PHE A 166 25.60 -23.46 -7.17
C PHE A 166 25.84 -24.96 -7.40
N ARG A 167 25.50 -25.51 -8.57
CA ARG A 167 25.86 -26.89 -8.95
C ARG A 167 27.38 -27.08 -8.98
N TRP A 168 28.13 -26.13 -9.53
CA TRP A 168 29.59 -26.13 -9.46
C TRP A 168 30.06 -26.13 -8.00
N ALA A 169 29.51 -25.25 -7.15
CA ALA A 169 29.86 -25.18 -5.74
C ALA A 169 29.59 -26.48 -4.95
N LEU A 170 28.53 -27.23 -5.30
CA LEU A 170 28.25 -28.55 -4.71
C LEU A 170 29.24 -29.64 -5.17
N GLY A 171 29.76 -29.55 -6.40
CA GLY A 171 30.75 -30.49 -6.94
C GLY A 171 32.21 -30.14 -6.57
N ALA A 172 32.45 -28.96 -6.02
CA ALA A 172 33.77 -28.43 -5.72
C ALA A 172 34.16 -28.67 -4.24
N PRO A 173 35.01 -29.66 -3.91
CA PRO A 173 35.32 -30.03 -2.51
C PRO A 173 35.99 -28.93 -1.69
N GLN A 174 36.53 -27.90 -2.36
CA GLN A 174 37.10 -26.70 -1.74
C GLN A 174 36.07 -25.65 -1.29
N VAL A 175 34.80 -25.78 -1.67
CA VAL A 175 33.75 -24.78 -1.40
C VAL A 175 32.91 -25.21 -0.20
N LYS A 176 32.89 -24.40 0.86
CA LYS A 176 32.01 -24.64 2.01
C LYS A 176 30.60 -24.09 1.75
N VAL A 177 29.71 -24.95 1.27
CA VAL A 177 28.27 -24.64 1.16
C VAL A 177 27.63 -24.62 2.56
N THR A 178 26.65 -23.73 2.78
CA THR A 178 25.98 -23.52 4.07
C THR A 178 24.51 -23.15 3.87
N ILE A 179 23.71 -23.17 4.93
CA ILE A 179 22.29 -22.77 4.92
C ILE A 179 22.04 -21.42 4.22
N SER A 180 22.91 -20.43 4.43
CA SER A 180 22.79 -19.10 3.81
C SER A 180 22.86 -19.14 2.28
N HIS A 181 23.61 -20.10 1.72
CA HIS A 181 23.75 -20.30 0.28
C HIS A 181 22.51 -20.99 -0.32
N TYR A 182 21.97 -22.00 0.36
CA TYR A 182 20.69 -22.61 -0.01
C TYR A 182 19.56 -21.57 0.06
N ALA A 183 19.43 -20.84 1.17
CA ALA A 183 18.40 -19.83 1.38
C ALA A 183 18.44 -18.71 0.31
N ILE A 184 19.63 -18.17 -0.04
CA ILE A 184 19.70 -17.16 -1.10
C ILE A 184 19.33 -17.74 -2.47
N LEU A 185 19.76 -18.96 -2.81
CA LEU A 185 19.41 -19.57 -4.09
C LEU A 185 17.93 -19.92 -4.18
N MET A 186 17.34 -20.50 -3.12
CA MET A 186 15.91 -20.75 -3.03
C MET A 186 15.12 -19.45 -3.18
N SER A 187 15.58 -18.33 -2.59
CA SER A 187 14.95 -17.01 -2.77
C SER A 187 14.99 -16.51 -4.22
N ILE A 188 16.05 -16.86 -4.96
CA ILE A 188 16.19 -16.56 -6.39
C ILE A 188 15.23 -17.45 -7.20
N MET A 189 15.21 -18.77 -6.96
CA MET A 189 14.29 -19.70 -7.64
C MET A 189 12.83 -19.34 -7.41
N ALA A 190 12.46 -19.01 -6.16
CA ALA A 190 11.14 -18.52 -5.80
C ALA A 190 10.76 -17.25 -6.57
N LYS A 191 11.67 -16.28 -6.67
CA LYS A 191 11.45 -15.01 -7.40
C LYS A 191 11.26 -15.22 -8.90
N PHE A 192 11.94 -16.21 -9.49
CA PHE A 192 11.78 -16.59 -10.90
C PHE A 192 10.71 -17.68 -11.12
N MET A 193 9.82 -17.91 -10.14
CA MET A 193 8.70 -18.86 -10.23
C MET A 193 9.12 -20.33 -10.48
N ARG A 194 10.39 -20.67 -10.26
CA ARG A 194 10.96 -22.01 -10.45
C ARG A 194 10.70 -22.91 -9.24
N LEU A 195 9.42 -23.07 -8.90
CA LEU A 195 8.99 -23.74 -7.68
C LEU A 195 9.56 -25.16 -7.55
N ARG A 196 9.56 -25.96 -8.61
CA ARG A 196 10.16 -27.32 -8.63
C ARG A 196 11.65 -27.31 -8.22
N ARG A 197 12.42 -26.30 -8.64
CA ARG A 197 13.84 -26.20 -8.29
C ARG A 197 14.05 -25.72 -6.85
N ALA A 198 13.17 -24.84 -6.35
CA ALA A 198 13.20 -24.42 -4.95
C ALA A 198 12.96 -25.60 -3.98
N PHE A 199 12.02 -26.50 -4.31
CA PHE A 199 11.79 -27.72 -3.51
C PHE A 199 12.95 -28.73 -3.61
N THR A 200 13.48 -29.02 -4.81
CA THR A 200 14.65 -29.93 -4.90
C THR A 200 15.87 -29.38 -4.14
N LEU A 201 16.09 -28.07 -4.12
CA LEU A 201 17.14 -27.46 -3.28
C LEU A 201 16.90 -27.62 -1.78
N PHE A 202 15.65 -27.71 -1.33
CA PHE A 202 15.29 -28.01 0.06
C PHE A 202 15.56 -29.48 0.40
N ASP A 203 15.14 -30.40 -0.47
CA ASP A 203 15.42 -31.83 -0.32
C ASP A 203 16.94 -32.10 -0.33
N ASP A 204 17.68 -31.44 -1.23
CA ASP A 204 19.15 -31.51 -1.34
C ASP A 204 19.83 -30.96 -0.06
N MET A 205 19.28 -29.89 0.52
CA MET A 205 19.76 -29.28 1.77
C MET A 205 19.60 -30.24 2.96
N GLN A 206 18.43 -30.88 3.10
CA GLN A 206 18.16 -31.87 4.15
C GLN A 206 19.05 -33.11 3.99
N LYS A 207 19.21 -33.64 2.77
CA LYS A 207 20.10 -34.78 2.48
C LYS A 207 21.58 -34.48 2.78
N ALA A 208 22.00 -33.23 2.62
CA ALA A 208 23.33 -32.76 3.01
C ALA A 208 23.51 -32.56 4.54
N GLY A 209 22.51 -32.93 5.36
CA GLY A 209 22.53 -32.75 6.81
C GLY A 209 22.37 -31.30 7.28
N VAL A 210 22.04 -30.37 6.37
CA VAL A 210 21.86 -28.96 6.70
C VAL A 210 20.40 -28.75 7.14
N LYS A 211 20.18 -28.52 8.44
CA LYS A 211 18.83 -28.30 8.98
C LYS A 211 18.18 -27.04 8.39
N PRO A 212 16.93 -27.11 7.87
CA PRO A 212 16.13 -25.93 7.53
C PRO A 212 15.90 -24.99 8.71
N ASN A 213 15.55 -23.73 8.42
CA ASN A 213 15.15 -22.74 9.42
C ASN A 213 13.98 -21.88 8.90
N THR A 214 13.46 -20.99 9.75
CA THR A 214 12.33 -20.08 9.46
C THR A 214 12.48 -19.34 8.13
N VAL A 215 13.68 -18.87 7.78
CA VAL A 215 13.95 -18.17 6.50
C VAL A 215 13.79 -19.10 5.29
N THR A 216 14.24 -20.35 5.41
CA THR A 216 14.10 -21.38 4.37
C THR A 216 12.63 -21.74 4.14
N TYR A 217 11.87 -21.99 5.21
CA TYR A 217 10.43 -22.28 5.12
C TYR A 217 9.64 -21.08 4.58
N ASN A 218 9.82 -19.88 5.14
CA ASN A 218 9.19 -18.65 4.65
C ASN A 218 9.47 -18.39 3.16
N THR A 219 10.66 -18.77 2.68
CA THR A 219 10.99 -18.68 1.25
C THR A 219 10.13 -19.62 0.40
N LEU A 220 9.91 -20.86 0.84
CA LEU A 220 9.06 -21.83 0.14
C LEU A 220 7.57 -21.48 0.23
N ILE A 221 7.08 -21.08 1.40
CA ILE A 221 5.70 -20.62 1.63
C ILE A 221 5.40 -19.43 0.70
N ALA A 222 6.27 -18.42 0.67
CA ALA A 222 6.13 -17.27 -0.22
C ALA A 222 6.22 -17.63 -1.71
N ALA A 223 7.00 -18.65 -2.09
CA ALA A 223 7.07 -19.16 -3.46
C ALA A 223 5.76 -19.86 -3.87
N CYS A 224 5.20 -20.69 -3.00
CA CYS A 224 3.92 -21.37 -3.19
C CYS A 224 2.77 -20.36 -3.30
N ALA A 225 2.69 -19.41 -2.36
CA ALA A 225 1.70 -18.34 -2.34
C ALA A 225 1.72 -17.49 -3.62
N LYS A 226 2.91 -17.06 -4.07
CA LYS A 226 3.07 -16.31 -5.34
C LYS A 226 2.69 -17.12 -6.57
N SER A 227 2.84 -18.45 -6.52
CA SER A 227 2.44 -19.38 -7.58
C SER A 227 0.95 -19.77 -7.55
N GLY A 228 0.15 -19.16 -6.67
CA GLY A 228 -1.26 -19.52 -6.46
C GLY A 228 -1.49 -20.85 -5.75
N LYS A 229 -0.42 -21.57 -5.38
CA LYS A 229 -0.46 -22.92 -4.78
C LYS A 229 -0.59 -22.83 -3.26
N HIS A 230 -1.67 -22.23 -2.82
CA HIS A 230 -1.94 -21.95 -1.42
C HIS A 230 -2.09 -23.22 -0.57
N GLU A 231 -2.68 -24.31 -1.07
CA GLU A 231 -2.65 -25.62 -0.38
C GLU A 231 -1.21 -26.11 -0.15
N LYS A 232 -0.30 -25.90 -1.12
CA LYS A 232 1.11 -26.26 -0.93
C LYS A 232 1.83 -25.30 0.03
N ALA A 233 1.39 -24.06 0.15
CA ALA A 233 1.91 -23.13 1.14
C ALA A 233 1.53 -23.58 2.57
N MET A 234 0.29 -24.04 2.78
CA MET A 234 -0.16 -24.65 4.04
C MET A 234 0.60 -25.96 4.34
N GLY A 235 0.79 -26.84 3.35
CA GLY A 235 1.57 -28.07 3.56
C GLY A 235 3.00 -27.80 4.06
N VAL A 236 3.69 -26.82 3.46
CA VAL A 236 5.04 -26.40 3.92
C VAL A 236 5.02 -25.77 5.32
N PHE A 237 3.89 -25.22 5.76
CA PHE A 237 3.72 -24.72 7.13
C PHE A 237 3.53 -25.86 8.14
N GLU A 238 2.81 -26.93 7.80
CA GLU A 238 2.79 -28.13 8.64
C GLU A 238 4.16 -28.83 8.66
N ASP A 239 4.85 -28.94 7.51
CA ASP A 239 6.25 -29.45 7.42
C ASP A 239 7.23 -28.63 8.30
N MET A 240 6.88 -27.39 8.62
CA MET A 240 7.66 -26.48 9.47
C MET A 240 7.39 -26.72 10.96
N ARG A 241 6.12 -26.98 11.32
CA ARG A 241 5.68 -27.34 12.67
C ARG A 241 6.17 -28.73 13.07
N GLU A 242 6.06 -29.72 12.18
CA GLU A 242 6.59 -31.07 12.38
C GLU A 242 8.13 -31.09 12.57
N ALA A 243 8.83 -30.12 11.97
CA ALA A 243 10.27 -29.93 12.14
C ALA A 243 10.65 -29.09 13.36
N GLU A 244 9.70 -28.73 14.23
CA GLU A 244 9.87 -27.89 15.42
C GLU A 244 10.53 -26.52 15.13
N VAL A 245 10.27 -25.95 13.95
CA VAL A 245 10.81 -24.65 13.55
C VAL A 245 9.79 -23.54 13.81
N GLU A 246 10.16 -22.59 14.67
CA GLU A 246 9.29 -21.47 15.05
C GLU A 246 8.86 -20.61 13.84
N ALA A 247 7.54 -20.41 13.73
CA ALA A 247 6.90 -19.53 12.77
C ALA A 247 6.93 -18.08 13.27
N ASP A 248 7.20 -17.15 12.36
CA ASP A 248 7.27 -15.71 12.66
C ASP A 248 6.10 -14.95 12.01
N THR A 249 6.00 -13.65 12.30
CA THR A 249 5.00 -12.76 11.69
C THR A 249 5.07 -12.75 10.15
N ILE A 250 6.22 -13.08 9.54
CA ILE A 250 6.36 -13.20 8.08
C ILE A 250 5.72 -14.51 7.59
N THR A 251 5.85 -15.61 8.33
CA THR A 251 5.17 -16.88 8.07
C THR A 251 3.67 -16.67 7.98
N TYR A 252 3.06 -16.19 9.06
CA TYR A 252 1.60 -16.01 9.15
C TYR A 252 1.08 -14.98 8.14
N ASN A 253 1.71 -13.80 8.03
CA ASN A 253 1.28 -12.79 7.03
C ASN A 253 1.35 -13.32 5.59
N THR A 254 2.29 -14.21 5.27
CA THR A 254 2.39 -14.81 3.94
C THR A 254 1.25 -15.81 3.68
N LEU A 255 0.86 -16.59 4.69
CA LEU A 255 -0.24 -17.56 4.61
C LEU A 255 -1.61 -16.86 4.55
N ILE A 256 -1.84 -15.87 5.43
CA ILE A 256 -3.04 -15.00 5.43
C ILE A 256 -3.21 -14.35 4.05
N ALA A 257 -2.14 -13.75 3.51
CA ALA A 257 -2.18 -13.14 2.17
C ALA A 257 -2.35 -14.16 1.03
N ALA A 258 -1.95 -15.43 1.21
CA ALA A 258 -2.19 -16.49 0.24
C ALA A 258 -3.67 -16.90 0.22
N CYS A 259 -4.30 -17.06 1.40
CA CYS A 259 -5.72 -17.38 1.55
C CYS A 259 -6.63 -16.24 1.06
N ALA A 260 -6.30 -14.99 1.41
CA ALA A 260 -7.02 -13.80 0.96
C ALA A 260 -7.09 -13.70 -0.58
N LYS A 261 -5.96 -13.97 -1.27
CA LYS A 261 -5.87 -13.86 -2.75
C LYS A 261 -6.72 -14.86 -3.53
N VAL A 262 -7.17 -15.93 -2.89
CA VAL A 262 -8.03 -16.96 -3.49
C VAL A 262 -9.45 -16.94 -2.95
N GLY A 263 -9.84 -15.85 -2.26
CA GLY A 263 -11.18 -15.64 -1.72
C GLY A 263 -11.51 -16.46 -0.46
N LYS A 264 -10.55 -17.22 0.08
CA LYS A 264 -10.73 -18.08 1.27
C LYS A 264 -10.52 -17.27 2.55
N HIS A 265 -11.35 -16.24 2.76
CA HIS A 265 -11.26 -15.33 3.90
C HIS A 265 -11.40 -16.03 5.26
N GLU A 266 -12.27 -17.04 5.37
CA GLU A 266 -12.43 -17.84 6.60
C GLU A 266 -11.14 -18.59 6.97
N LYS A 267 -10.38 -19.05 5.96
CA LYS A 267 -9.05 -19.64 6.19
C LYS A 267 -8.00 -18.60 6.59
N ALA A 268 -8.11 -17.36 6.08
CA ALA A 268 -7.23 -16.28 6.49
C ALA A 268 -7.47 -15.90 7.96
N MET A 269 -8.74 -15.89 8.41
CA MET A 269 -9.11 -15.72 9.83
C MET A 269 -8.63 -16.89 10.69
N GLY A 270 -8.77 -18.14 10.22
CA GLY A 270 -8.23 -19.32 10.93
C GLY A 270 -6.72 -19.22 11.17
N VAL A 271 -5.94 -18.87 10.14
CA VAL A 271 -4.48 -18.67 10.26
C VAL A 271 -4.12 -17.48 11.17
N PHE A 272 -5.02 -16.50 11.32
CA PHE A 272 -4.85 -15.41 12.28
C PHE A 272 -5.11 -15.83 13.73
N GLU A 273 -6.07 -16.73 13.98
CA GLU A 273 -6.23 -17.32 15.31
C GLU A 273 -5.07 -18.28 15.64
N ASP A 274 -4.60 -19.10 14.69
CA ASP A 274 -3.38 -19.92 14.86
C ASP A 274 -2.17 -19.06 15.26
N MET A 275 -2.04 -17.87 14.66
CA MET A 275 -0.99 -16.88 14.97
C MET A 275 -1.08 -16.37 16.41
N ARG A 276 -2.30 -16.14 16.91
CA ARG A 276 -2.57 -15.67 18.28
C ARG A 276 -2.34 -16.79 19.30
N GLU A 277 -2.76 -18.02 19.01
CA GLU A 277 -2.50 -19.20 19.84
C GLU A 277 -0.99 -19.50 19.95
N ALA A 278 -0.25 -19.29 18.86
CA ALA A 278 1.22 -19.36 18.85
C ALA A 278 1.93 -18.19 19.56
N GLY A 279 1.19 -17.20 20.08
CA GLY A 279 1.76 -16.03 20.75
C GLY A 279 2.54 -15.08 19.84
N VAL A 280 2.35 -15.13 18.53
CA VAL A 280 3.08 -14.31 17.56
C VAL A 280 2.36 -12.98 17.33
N GLU A 281 3.07 -11.87 17.54
CA GLU A 281 2.46 -10.53 17.44
C GLU A 281 2.02 -10.18 16.01
N ALA A 282 0.73 -9.86 15.89
CA ALA A 282 0.12 -9.31 14.70
C ALA A 282 0.51 -7.84 14.51
N ASN A 283 0.72 -7.42 13.26
CA ASN A 283 1.11 -6.05 12.93
C ASN A 283 0.15 -5.43 11.90
N THR A 284 0.38 -4.16 11.55
CA THR A 284 -0.44 -3.40 10.59
C THR A 284 -0.62 -4.14 9.24
N VAL A 285 0.38 -4.91 8.79
CA VAL A 285 0.26 -5.72 7.56
C VAL A 285 -0.69 -6.91 7.76
N THR A 286 -0.67 -7.55 8.94
CA THR A 286 -1.61 -8.63 9.31
C THR A 286 -3.05 -8.13 9.21
N TYR A 287 -3.38 -7.07 9.96
CA TYR A 287 -4.73 -6.52 10.02
C TYR A 287 -5.18 -5.95 8.66
N ASN A 288 -4.37 -5.15 7.97
CA ASN A 288 -4.73 -4.61 6.65
C ASN A 288 -5.01 -5.74 5.62
N THR A 289 -4.31 -6.89 5.72
CA THR A 289 -4.57 -8.04 4.85
C THR A 289 -5.90 -8.72 5.16
N LEU A 290 -6.22 -8.91 6.44
CA LEU A 290 -7.48 -9.51 6.90
C LEU A 290 -8.69 -8.63 6.58
N ILE A 291 -8.63 -7.34 6.91
CA ILE A 291 -9.64 -6.33 6.56
C ILE A 291 -9.92 -6.37 5.05
N THR A 292 -8.86 -6.40 4.22
CA THR A 292 -8.99 -6.51 2.75
C THR A 292 -9.61 -7.85 2.32
N ALA A 293 -9.26 -8.97 2.97
CA ALA A 293 -9.81 -10.29 2.66
C ALA A 293 -11.32 -10.36 2.91
N CYS A 294 -11.77 -9.91 4.08
CA CYS A 294 -13.17 -9.87 4.47
C CYS A 294 -13.96 -8.87 3.60
N ALA A 295 -13.41 -7.69 3.30
CA ALA A 295 -14.05 -6.71 2.41
C ALA A 295 -14.26 -7.27 0.99
N ASN A 296 -13.25 -7.95 0.41
CA ASN A 296 -13.38 -8.58 -0.91
C ASN A 296 -14.36 -9.76 -0.94
N ALA A 297 -14.63 -10.38 0.21
CA ALA A 297 -15.67 -11.39 0.38
C ALA A 297 -17.07 -10.80 0.67
N GLY A 298 -17.21 -9.48 0.72
CA GLY A 298 -18.46 -8.78 1.05
C GLY A 298 -18.83 -8.84 2.54
N LYS A 299 -17.91 -9.28 3.41
CA LYS A 299 -18.10 -9.37 4.87
C LYS A 299 -17.71 -8.05 5.54
N HIS A 300 -18.45 -6.98 5.24
CA HIS A 300 -18.05 -5.63 5.66
C HIS A 300 -18.10 -5.44 7.18
N GLU A 301 -19.06 -6.06 7.87
CA GLU A 301 -19.19 -6.04 9.32
C GLU A 301 -18.03 -6.77 10.01
N GLU A 302 -17.64 -7.94 9.49
CA GLU A 302 -16.49 -8.71 9.99
C GLU A 302 -15.17 -7.97 9.75
N ALA A 303 -15.00 -7.38 8.56
CA ALA A 303 -13.85 -6.54 8.24
C ALA A 303 -13.75 -5.30 9.16
N MET A 304 -14.88 -4.74 9.58
CA MET A 304 -14.92 -3.65 10.55
C MET A 304 -14.62 -4.13 11.98
N GLY A 305 -15.03 -5.35 12.34
CA GLY A 305 -14.60 -6.02 13.58
C GLY A 305 -13.08 -6.13 13.67
N VAL A 306 -12.44 -6.67 12.62
CA VAL A 306 -10.96 -6.78 12.55
C VAL A 306 -10.25 -5.41 12.66
N PHE A 307 -10.88 -4.32 12.21
CA PHE A 307 -10.34 -2.97 12.40
C PHE A 307 -10.45 -2.48 13.85
N GLU A 308 -11.52 -2.81 14.57
CA GLU A 308 -11.62 -2.49 16.00
C GLU A 308 -10.70 -3.40 16.85
N ASP A 309 -10.60 -4.70 16.52
CA ASP A 309 -9.64 -5.62 17.14
C ASP A 309 -8.18 -5.09 17.04
N MET A 310 -7.82 -4.53 15.88
CA MET A 310 -6.52 -3.88 15.67
C MET A 310 -6.28 -2.73 16.65
N ARG A 311 -7.31 -1.93 16.93
CA ARG A 311 -7.25 -0.78 17.85
C ARG A 311 -7.20 -1.25 19.31
N GLU A 312 -7.97 -2.27 19.67
CA GLU A 312 -7.94 -2.87 21.01
C GLU A 312 -6.59 -3.55 21.31
N ALA A 313 -5.98 -4.19 20.31
CA ALA A 313 -4.62 -4.72 20.37
C ALA A 313 -3.52 -3.63 20.41
N GLY A 314 -3.88 -2.35 20.35
CA GLY A 314 -2.92 -1.23 20.37
C GLY A 314 -2.07 -1.08 19.10
N VAL A 315 -2.36 -1.84 18.05
CA VAL A 315 -1.60 -1.79 16.78
C VAL A 315 -2.03 -0.56 16.00
N LYS A 316 -1.10 0.37 15.78
CA LYS A 316 -1.40 1.68 15.21
C LYS A 316 -1.91 1.56 13.74
N PRO A 317 -3.13 2.06 13.44
CA PRO A 317 -3.61 2.18 12.06
C PRO A 317 -2.73 3.10 11.21
N ASP A 318 -2.51 2.72 9.95
CA ASP A 318 -1.84 3.55 8.95
C ASP A 318 -2.83 4.14 7.92
N THR A 319 -2.32 4.88 6.93
CA THR A 319 -3.12 5.48 5.86
C THR A 319 -3.92 4.43 5.08
N VAL A 320 -3.36 3.22 4.89
CA VAL A 320 -4.05 2.11 4.21
C VAL A 320 -5.19 1.61 5.09
N THR A 321 -4.95 1.42 6.39
CA THR A 321 -5.96 1.00 7.36
C THR A 321 -7.16 1.96 7.36
N TYR A 322 -6.92 3.28 7.44
CA TYR A 322 -8.01 4.26 7.41
C TYR A 322 -8.75 4.29 6.06
N THR A 323 -8.04 4.20 4.95
CA THR A 323 -8.63 4.12 3.60
C THR A 323 -9.52 2.87 3.43
N LEU A 324 -9.20 1.76 4.11
CA LEU A 324 -10.05 0.56 4.18
C LEU A 324 -11.26 0.79 5.11
N ALA A 325 -11.04 1.27 6.34
CA ALA A 325 -12.11 1.48 7.33
C ALA A 325 -13.19 2.47 6.84
N ILE A 326 -12.79 3.59 6.23
CA ILE A 326 -13.72 4.56 5.64
C ILE A 326 -14.54 3.93 4.50
N ASN A 327 -13.92 3.09 3.66
CA ASN A 327 -14.64 2.35 2.62
C ASN A 327 -15.64 1.34 3.18
N LEU A 328 -15.28 0.64 4.27
CA LEU A 328 -16.19 -0.28 4.95
C LEU A 328 -17.39 0.45 5.54
N LEU A 329 -17.18 1.55 6.25
CA LEU A 329 -18.26 2.40 6.76
C LEU A 329 -19.18 2.89 5.63
N TRP A 330 -18.61 3.27 4.48
CA TRP A 330 -19.37 3.64 3.29
C TRP A 330 -20.20 2.48 2.71
N CYS A 331 -19.61 1.30 2.56
CA CYS A 331 -20.30 0.09 2.10
C CYS A 331 -21.38 -0.41 3.08
N LEU A 332 -21.27 -0.05 4.36
CA LEU A 332 -22.28 -0.29 5.41
C LEU A 332 -23.34 0.81 5.50
N ALA A 333 -23.36 1.76 4.56
CA ALA A 333 -24.22 2.96 4.57
C ALA A 333 -24.08 3.85 5.83
N LYS A 334 -22.99 3.71 6.59
CA LYS A 334 -22.64 4.55 7.75
C LYS A 334 -21.90 5.81 7.29
N TYR A 335 -22.51 6.54 6.36
CA TYR A 335 -21.88 7.67 5.66
C TYR A 335 -21.38 8.77 6.61
N ASP A 336 -22.13 9.07 7.67
CA ASP A 336 -21.76 10.03 8.71
C ASP A 336 -20.43 9.66 9.39
N SER A 337 -20.29 8.39 9.76
CA SER A 337 -19.07 7.86 10.37
C SER A 337 -17.91 7.83 9.37
N ALA A 338 -18.18 7.49 8.10
CA ALA A 338 -17.18 7.47 7.04
C ALA A 338 -16.60 8.88 6.78
N VAL A 339 -17.46 9.90 6.68
CA VAL A 339 -17.05 11.29 6.48
C VAL A 339 -16.33 11.84 7.72
N LEU A 340 -16.84 11.59 8.93
CA LEU A 340 -16.20 12.03 10.17
C LEU A 340 -14.78 11.43 10.33
N GLU A 341 -14.62 10.14 10.04
CA GLU A 341 -13.33 9.46 10.13
C GLU A 341 -12.36 9.94 9.04
N ALA A 342 -12.85 10.16 7.82
CA ALA A 342 -12.07 10.77 6.76
C ALA A 342 -11.66 12.22 7.10
N GLU A 343 -12.51 13.00 7.77
CA GLU A 343 -12.19 14.37 8.20
C GLU A 343 -11.11 14.37 9.27
N ARG A 344 -11.22 13.46 10.25
CA ARG A 344 -10.25 13.25 11.34
C ARG A 344 -8.85 12.93 10.80
N VAL A 345 -8.77 12.10 9.77
CA VAL A 345 -7.50 11.60 9.21
C VAL A 345 -6.92 12.53 8.15
N PHE A 346 -7.73 12.97 7.17
CA PHE A 346 -7.23 13.59 5.94
C PHE A 346 -7.32 15.12 5.91
N THR A 347 -8.06 15.79 6.81
CA THR A 347 -8.18 17.27 6.77
C THR A 347 -6.83 17.98 6.87
N ASN A 348 -5.93 17.50 7.74
CA ASN A 348 -4.59 18.09 7.85
C ASN A 348 -3.76 17.82 6.58
N VAL A 349 -3.89 16.63 5.98
CA VAL A 349 -3.13 16.22 4.78
C VAL A 349 -3.59 16.98 3.53
N LEU A 350 -4.91 17.19 3.40
CA LEU A 350 -5.50 17.91 2.27
C LEU A 350 -5.35 19.42 2.37
N PHE A 351 -5.50 20.01 3.56
CA PHE A 351 -5.69 21.46 3.67
C PHE A 351 -4.63 22.21 4.47
N LYS A 352 -3.66 21.56 5.13
CA LYS A 352 -2.62 22.25 5.90
C LYS A 352 -1.22 22.02 5.34
N GLU A 353 -0.61 23.10 4.87
CA GLU A 353 0.82 23.17 4.60
C GLU A 353 1.43 24.21 5.56
N ASN A 354 2.49 23.85 6.29
CA ASN A 354 3.19 24.71 7.25
C ASN A 354 2.28 25.38 8.32
N GLY A 355 1.18 24.72 8.70
CA GLY A 355 0.26 25.17 9.75
C GLY A 355 -0.89 26.07 9.28
N SER A 356 -0.85 26.58 8.05
CA SER A 356 -1.90 27.43 7.47
C SER A 356 -2.89 26.62 6.65
N THR A 357 -4.19 26.94 6.78
CA THR A 357 -5.24 26.33 5.94
C THR A 357 -5.19 26.91 4.54
N GLN A 358 -5.04 26.07 3.51
CA GLN A 358 -5.04 26.49 2.10
C GLN A 358 -6.15 25.81 1.30
N LEU A 359 -6.68 26.52 0.31
CA LEU A 359 -7.69 26.01 -0.60
C LEU A 359 -7.05 25.13 -1.69
N VAL A 360 -7.55 23.91 -1.85
CA VAL A 360 -7.07 22.96 -2.87
C VAL A 360 -8.06 22.93 -4.03
N TYR A 361 -7.64 23.38 -5.20
CA TYR A 361 -8.49 23.36 -6.41
C TYR A 361 -8.45 22.01 -7.15
N LYS A 362 -7.54 21.10 -6.80
CA LYS A 362 -7.35 19.80 -7.46
C LYS A 362 -7.24 18.67 -6.43
N LEU A 363 -8.31 17.88 -6.28
CA LEU A 363 -8.38 16.72 -5.37
C LEU A 363 -7.88 15.45 -6.08
N ASP A 364 -6.86 14.77 -5.56
CA ASP A 364 -6.33 13.53 -6.15
C ASP A 364 -6.71 12.28 -5.35
N LEU A 365 -7.47 11.39 -5.99
CA LEU A 365 -8.10 10.20 -5.38
C LEU A 365 -7.61 8.88 -6.00
N HIS A 366 -6.53 8.87 -6.80
CA HIS A 366 -6.10 7.66 -7.51
C HIS A 366 -5.64 6.51 -6.61
N ASP A 367 -5.06 6.80 -5.44
CA ASP A 367 -4.61 5.83 -4.43
C ASP A 367 -5.69 5.55 -3.35
N GLN A 368 -6.95 5.89 -3.64
CA GLN A 368 -8.08 5.72 -2.71
C GLN A 368 -8.99 4.55 -3.10
N THR A 369 -9.68 3.99 -2.12
CA THR A 369 -10.83 3.09 -2.30
C THR A 369 -12.08 3.90 -2.67
N SER A 370 -13.13 3.27 -3.20
CA SER A 370 -14.30 4.00 -3.74
C SER A 370 -15.04 4.79 -2.65
N GLY A 371 -15.35 4.17 -1.51
CA GLY A 371 -16.00 4.84 -0.38
C GLY A 371 -15.12 5.89 0.32
N SER A 372 -13.80 5.68 0.37
CA SER A 372 -12.87 6.71 0.85
C SER A 372 -12.85 7.91 -0.10
N ALA A 373 -12.73 7.67 -1.40
CA ALA A 373 -12.78 8.72 -2.42
C ALA A 373 -14.10 9.53 -2.37
N GLN A 374 -15.24 8.87 -2.19
CA GLN A 374 -16.53 9.53 -2.00
C GLN A 374 -16.54 10.37 -0.70
N SER A 375 -16.07 9.83 0.43
CA SER A 375 -15.97 10.56 1.70
C SER A 375 -15.06 11.80 1.61
N LEU A 376 -13.94 11.69 0.90
CA LEU A 376 -13.02 12.80 0.66
C LEU A 376 -13.61 13.90 -0.23
N VAL A 377 -14.48 13.53 -1.19
CA VAL A 377 -15.24 14.53 -1.97
C VAL A 377 -16.19 15.32 -1.07
N PHE A 378 -16.86 14.72 -0.09
CA PHE A 378 -17.70 15.47 0.87
C PHE A 378 -16.92 16.52 1.63
N ILE A 379 -15.79 16.13 2.24
CA ILE A 379 -14.95 17.03 3.05
C ILE A 379 -14.38 18.15 2.18
N TRP A 380 -13.93 17.81 0.96
CA TRP A 380 -13.41 18.79 0.00
C TRP A 380 -14.48 19.79 -0.43
N LEU A 381 -15.68 19.34 -0.80
CA LEU A 381 -16.80 20.22 -1.16
C LEU A 381 -17.23 21.09 0.03
N ALA A 382 -17.21 20.57 1.25
CA ALA A 382 -17.51 21.35 2.46
C ALA A 382 -16.47 22.45 2.69
N LYS A 383 -15.17 22.13 2.57
CA LYS A 383 -14.10 23.13 2.72
C LYS A 383 -14.19 24.21 1.63
N LEU A 384 -14.50 23.80 0.40
CA LEU A 384 -14.77 24.72 -0.71
C LEU A 384 -15.99 25.61 -0.41
N ALA A 385 -17.09 25.08 0.12
CA ALA A 385 -18.31 25.86 0.44
C ALA A 385 -18.10 26.92 1.53
N GLU A 386 -17.11 26.73 2.41
CA GLU A 386 -16.70 27.70 3.42
C GLU A 386 -15.71 28.75 2.90
N HIS A 387 -14.76 28.37 2.04
CA HIS A 387 -13.55 29.14 1.74
C HIS A 387 -13.42 29.59 0.27
N LEU A 388 -14.37 29.29 -0.63
CA LEU A 388 -14.30 29.75 -2.02
C LEU A 388 -14.31 31.29 -2.09
N PRO A 389 -13.34 31.93 -2.76
CA PRO A 389 -13.33 33.38 -2.89
C PRO A 389 -14.52 33.89 -3.71
N SER A 390 -15.08 35.05 -3.32
CA SER A 390 -16.19 35.71 -4.03
C SER A 390 -15.85 36.14 -5.46
N HIS A 391 -14.56 36.27 -5.76
CA HIS A 391 -14.05 36.59 -7.09
C HIS A 391 -12.97 35.57 -7.47
N SER A 392 -13.14 34.95 -8.64
CA SER A 392 -12.21 33.99 -9.21
C SER A 392 -11.73 34.46 -10.57
N THR A 393 -10.48 34.16 -10.91
CA THR A 393 -9.95 34.37 -12.27
C THR A 393 -10.81 33.63 -13.32
N PRO A 394 -11.28 34.29 -14.40
CA PRO A 394 -12.03 33.64 -15.46
C PRO A 394 -11.27 32.44 -16.05
N GLY A 395 -11.97 31.33 -16.32
CA GLY A 395 -11.36 30.08 -16.80
C GLY A 395 -10.72 29.20 -15.72
N THR A 396 -10.88 29.51 -14.43
CA THR A 396 -10.43 28.63 -13.34
C THR A 396 -11.38 27.44 -13.17
N GLU A 397 -10.85 26.22 -13.29
CA GLU A 397 -11.60 24.98 -13.06
C GLU A 397 -11.19 24.28 -11.75
N LEU A 398 -12.19 23.75 -11.05
CA LEU A 398 -12.01 22.76 -10.00
C LEU A 398 -11.87 21.38 -10.64
N THR A 399 -10.92 20.56 -10.16
CA THR A 399 -10.64 19.23 -10.73
C THR A 399 -10.66 18.13 -9.66
N ILE A 400 -11.28 16.99 -9.97
CA ILE A 400 -11.14 15.75 -9.21
C ILE A 400 -10.43 14.70 -10.08
N ILE A 401 -9.33 14.12 -9.60
CA ILE A 401 -8.56 13.09 -10.30
C ILE A 401 -8.98 11.72 -9.73
N THR A 402 -9.48 10.82 -10.59
CA THR A 402 -10.14 9.54 -10.22
C THR A 402 -9.39 8.31 -10.74
N GLY A 403 -8.11 8.47 -11.06
CA GLY A 403 -7.21 7.40 -11.54
C GLY A 403 -6.87 7.46 -13.02
N TYR A 404 -6.47 6.32 -13.58
CA TYR A 404 -5.80 6.25 -14.87
C TYR A 404 -6.66 6.76 -16.05
N GLY A 405 -6.18 7.80 -16.75
CA GLY A 405 -6.80 8.33 -17.98
C GLY A 405 -6.47 7.53 -19.24
N LYS A 406 -6.57 8.17 -20.42
CA LYS A 406 -6.53 7.52 -21.76
C LYS A 406 -5.30 6.63 -22.07
N HIS A 407 -4.23 6.73 -21.27
CA HIS A 407 -3.00 5.95 -21.40
C HIS A 407 -2.86 4.81 -20.37
N SER A 408 -3.94 4.48 -19.65
CA SER A 408 -4.00 3.34 -18.75
C SER A 408 -3.66 2.02 -19.46
N LYS A 409 -2.86 1.17 -18.81
CA LYS A 409 -2.71 -0.25 -19.18
C LYS A 409 -3.78 -1.15 -18.55
N VAL A 410 -4.58 -0.60 -17.62
CA VAL A 410 -5.67 -1.31 -16.95
C VAL A 410 -6.93 -1.16 -17.81
N LEU A 411 -7.36 -2.27 -18.41
CA LEU A 411 -8.63 -2.38 -19.15
C LEU A 411 -9.79 -2.53 -18.16
N GLY A 412 -10.65 -1.52 -18.06
CA GLY A 412 -11.85 -1.57 -17.21
C GLY A 412 -12.34 -0.19 -16.77
N ALA A 413 -13.48 -0.17 -16.07
CA ALA A 413 -13.97 1.01 -15.36
C ALA A 413 -13.32 1.10 -13.98
N SER A 414 -12.88 2.30 -13.58
CA SER A 414 -12.38 2.56 -12.21
C SER A 414 -13.57 2.59 -11.24
N SER A 415 -13.53 1.78 -10.18
CA SER A 415 -14.54 1.77 -9.11
C SER A 415 -14.58 3.09 -8.34
N VAL A 416 -13.43 3.75 -8.18
CA VAL A 416 -13.32 5.13 -7.66
C VAL A 416 -14.05 6.11 -8.57
N ARG A 417 -13.78 6.06 -9.88
CA ARG A 417 -14.46 6.94 -10.85
C ARG A 417 -15.96 6.68 -10.84
N ALA A 418 -16.39 5.42 -10.81
CA ALA A 418 -17.80 5.06 -10.80
C ALA A 418 -18.52 5.65 -9.57
N GLY A 419 -18.02 5.38 -8.35
CA GLY A 419 -18.60 5.90 -7.11
C GLY A 419 -18.58 7.43 -7.01
N VAL A 420 -17.50 8.09 -7.44
CA VAL A 420 -17.41 9.55 -7.46
C VAL A 420 -18.36 10.16 -8.50
N VAL A 421 -18.49 9.57 -9.70
CA VAL A 421 -19.45 10.04 -10.72
C VAL A 421 -20.89 9.84 -10.28
N ASP A 422 -21.20 8.72 -9.63
CA ASP A 422 -22.52 8.40 -9.10
C ASP A 422 -22.91 9.40 -7.98
N LEU A 423 -22.01 9.64 -7.04
CA LEU A 423 -22.18 10.65 -6.00
C LEU A 423 -22.42 12.05 -6.59
N LEU A 424 -21.59 12.47 -7.54
CA LEU A 424 -21.68 13.80 -8.14
C LEU A 424 -22.97 14.00 -8.97
N ARG A 425 -23.60 12.92 -9.45
CA ARG A 425 -24.94 12.96 -10.07
C ARG A 425 -26.03 13.02 -9.01
N THR A 426 -25.91 12.23 -7.95
CA THR A 426 -26.83 12.20 -6.80
C THR A 426 -26.92 13.58 -6.11
N LEU A 427 -25.80 14.31 -6.05
CA LEU A 427 -25.76 15.69 -5.53
C LEU A 427 -26.12 16.78 -6.58
N GLU A 428 -26.59 16.40 -7.78
CA GLU A 428 -26.94 17.33 -8.88
C GLU A 428 -25.78 18.28 -9.26
N SER A 429 -24.53 17.81 -9.24
CA SER A 429 -23.36 18.69 -9.36
C SER A 429 -23.04 19.15 -10.80
N PRO A 430 -22.39 20.32 -10.97
CA PRO A 430 -21.95 20.83 -12.27
C PRO A 430 -20.66 20.16 -12.79
N PHE A 431 -20.10 19.15 -12.09
CA PHE A 431 -18.90 18.46 -12.57
C PHE A 431 -19.18 17.65 -13.83
N MET A 432 -18.41 17.92 -14.88
CA MET A 432 -18.55 17.21 -16.15
C MET A 432 -18.23 15.72 -15.96
N THR A 433 -19.21 14.84 -16.22
CA THR A 433 -19.06 13.38 -16.15
C THR A 433 -18.97 12.76 -17.56
N PRO A 434 -17.80 12.84 -18.26
CA PRO A 434 -17.69 12.30 -19.61
C PRO A 434 -17.87 10.77 -19.63
N SER A 435 -18.50 10.30 -20.70
CA SER A 435 -18.85 8.88 -20.95
C SER A 435 -17.64 7.94 -21.05
N HIS A 436 -16.46 8.48 -21.34
CA HIS A 436 -15.20 7.74 -21.37
C HIS A 436 -14.28 8.18 -20.22
N ASN A 437 -13.42 7.27 -19.76
CA ASN A 437 -12.50 7.55 -18.66
C ASN A 437 -11.36 8.49 -19.07
N LYS A 438 -11.51 9.79 -18.78
CA LYS A 438 -10.43 10.79 -18.93
C LYS A 438 -9.43 10.78 -17.77
N GLY A 439 -9.70 10.07 -16.67
CA GLY A 439 -8.91 10.11 -15.42
C GLY A 439 -9.24 11.29 -14.50
N CYS A 440 -9.94 12.32 -15.00
CA CYS A 440 -10.41 13.46 -14.23
C CYS A 440 -11.90 13.77 -14.46
N LEU A 441 -12.41 14.65 -13.61
CA LEU A 441 -13.70 15.35 -13.68
C LEU A 441 -13.40 16.82 -13.37
N SER A 442 -14.00 17.77 -14.09
CA SER A 442 -13.80 19.20 -13.80
C SER A 442 -15.08 20.02 -13.94
N ALA A 443 -15.07 21.20 -13.32
CA ALA A 443 -16.17 22.17 -13.33
C ALA A 443 -15.62 23.60 -13.24
N PRO A 444 -16.24 24.60 -13.90
CA PRO A 444 -15.94 26.00 -13.67
C PRO A 444 -16.20 26.39 -12.20
N ILE A 445 -15.25 27.08 -11.58
CA ILE A 445 -15.34 27.43 -10.14
C ILE A 445 -16.59 28.25 -9.81
N GLY A 446 -17.04 29.12 -10.71
CA GLY A 446 -18.24 29.94 -10.52
C GLY A 446 -19.54 29.14 -10.51
N GLU A 447 -19.65 28.10 -11.33
CA GLU A 447 -20.81 27.19 -11.34
C GLU A 447 -20.86 26.37 -10.04
N VAL A 448 -19.71 25.83 -9.62
CA VAL A 448 -19.59 25.14 -8.33
C VAL A 448 -19.95 26.08 -7.18
N GLN A 449 -19.53 27.35 -7.20
CA GLN A 449 -19.87 28.32 -6.15
C GLN A 449 -21.38 28.58 -6.05
N GLN A 450 -22.08 28.69 -7.18
CA GLN A 450 -23.54 28.86 -7.20
C GLN A 450 -24.25 27.59 -6.71
N TRP A 451 -23.81 26.43 -7.17
CA TRP A 451 -24.34 25.13 -6.75
C TRP A 451 -24.15 24.85 -5.25
N LEU A 452 -22.96 25.12 -4.69
CA LEU A 452 -22.71 24.97 -3.25
C LEU A 452 -23.60 25.91 -2.40
N LYS A 453 -23.87 27.13 -2.88
CA LYS A 453 -24.85 28.04 -2.24
C LYS A 453 -26.27 27.48 -2.29
N LEU A 454 -26.69 26.87 -3.40
CA LEU A 454 -28.00 26.23 -3.53
C LEU A 454 -28.14 25.01 -2.62
N ILE A 455 -27.13 24.13 -2.53
CA ILE A 455 -27.12 23.02 -1.56
C ILE A 455 -27.25 23.54 -0.12
N ARG A 456 -26.48 24.59 0.23
CA ARG A 456 -26.53 25.21 1.56
C ARG A 456 -27.88 25.87 1.88
N ALA A 457 -28.65 26.29 0.87
CA ALA A 457 -30.01 26.78 1.04
C ALA A 457 -31.06 25.66 1.11
N LYS A 458 -30.80 24.50 0.47
CA LYS A 458 -31.63 23.29 0.57
C LYS A 458 -31.46 22.59 1.94
N SER A 459 -30.28 22.64 2.54
CA SER A 459 -30.07 22.20 3.94
C SER A 459 -30.80 23.13 4.92
N LYS A 460 -31.52 22.55 5.89
CA LYS A 460 -32.13 23.32 6.99
C LYS A 460 -31.06 24.19 7.68
N ALA A 461 -31.40 25.42 8.04
CA ALA A 461 -30.41 26.43 8.45
C ALA A 461 -29.49 26.05 9.63
N ASP A 462 -29.96 25.23 10.58
CA ASP A 462 -29.17 24.71 11.71
C ASP A 462 -28.31 23.47 11.39
N VAL A 463 -28.45 22.92 10.19
CA VAL A 463 -27.91 21.61 9.81
C VAL A 463 -26.73 21.83 8.84
N GLY A 464 -25.51 21.62 9.35
CA GLY A 464 -24.27 21.95 8.66
C GLY A 464 -24.16 21.36 7.24
N PHE A 465 -23.39 22.03 6.37
CA PHE A 465 -23.34 21.74 4.93
C PHE A 465 -23.09 20.26 4.57
N VAL A 466 -22.21 19.58 5.32
CA VAL A 466 -21.94 18.13 5.17
C VAL A 466 -23.21 17.30 5.37
N GLU A 467 -23.95 17.55 6.45
CA GLU A 467 -25.19 16.84 6.78
C GLU A 467 -26.31 17.17 5.78
N GLY A 468 -26.30 18.37 5.20
CA GLY A 468 -27.12 18.72 4.04
C GLY A 468 -26.90 17.79 2.83
N MET A 469 -25.64 17.54 2.46
CA MET A 469 -25.30 16.59 1.39
C MET A 469 -25.60 15.14 1.77
N LEU A 470 -25.36 14.75 3.04
CA LEU A 470 -25.63 13.39 3.51
C LEU A 470 -27.14 13.09 3.55
N SER A 471 -27.98 14.08 3.85
CA SER A 471 -29.44 13.96 3.75
C SER A 471 -29.91 13.68 2.32
N ILE A 472 -29.27 14.27 1.30
CA ILE A 472 -29.59 13.97 -0.12
C ILE A 472 -29.21 12.52 -0.43
N LEU A 473 -27.99 12.11 -0.08
CA LEU A 473 -27.48 10.76 -0.32
C LEU A 473 -28.34 9.68 0.36
N ARG A 474 -28.81 9.93 1.60
CA ARG A 474 -29.70 9.01 2.31
C ARG A 474 -31.07 8.86 1.64
N GLN A 475 -31.65 9.95 1.13
CA GLN A 475 -32.96 9.92 0.45
C GLN A 475 -32.93 9.16 -0.89
N THR A 476 -31.77 9.05 -1.53
CA THR A 476 -31.60 8.30 -2.79
C THR A 476 -31.23 6.83 -2.61
N HIS A 477 -30.83 6.41 -1.41
CA HIS A 477 -30.45 5.02 -1.10
C HIS A 477 -31.42 4.31 -0.13
N SER A 478 -32.46 5.01 0.35
CA SER A 478 -33.59 4.45 1.11
C SER A 478 -34.70 3.91 0.20
#